data_AF-A0A7G9Z165-F1
#
_entry.id   AF-A0A7G9Z165-F1
#
_cell.length_a   1.000
_cell.length_b   1.000
_cell.length_c   1.000
_cell.angle_alpha   90.00
_cell.angle_beta   90.00
_cell.angle_gamma   90.00
#
_symmetry.space_group_name_H-M   'P 1'
#
loop_
_entity.id
_entity.type
_entity.pdbx_description
1 polymer ?
#
loop_
_entity_poly.entity_id
_entity_poly.type
_entity_poly.pdbx_seq_one_letter_code
_entity_poly.pdbx_strand_id
1 'polypeptide(L)' 'MNEKSLVEMQIPVEEVENVDELVSEGVYGCRSDAIRDIIRRGAVQLRSRYWSVKTKRR' A
#
# COMPACT_ATOMS: atom_id res chain seq x y z
N MET A 1 -19.71 6.58 -5.92
CA MET A 1 -19.66 6.34 -4.47
C MET A 1 -18.19 6.37 -4.08
N ASN A 2 -17.77 7.18 -3.11
CA ASN A 2 -16.38 7.14 -2.64
C ASN A 2 -16.28 5.93 -1.70
N GLU A 3 -16.00 4.75 -2.26
CA GLU A 3 -16.03 3.46 -1.56
C GLU A 3 -14.83 3.34 -0.59
N LYS A 4 -14.89 4.11 0.50
CA LYS A 4 -14.00 3.91 1.63
C LYS A 4 -14.54 2.71 2.42
N SER A 5 -13.90 1.56 2.24
CA SER A 5 -14.16 0.37 3.06
C SER A 5 -13.14 0.31 4.21
N LEU A 6 -13.61 -0.01 5.41
CA LEU A 6 -12.74 -0.40 6.51
C LEU A 6 -12.44 -1.89 6.37
N VAL A 7 -11.16 -2.25 6.46
CA VAL A 7 -10.71 -3.63 6.34
C VAL A 7 -9.81 -3.96 7.52
N GLU A 8 -9.96 -5.17 8.04
CA GLU A 8 -8.99 -5.75 8.96
C GLU A 8 -7.93 -6.50 8.15
N MET A 9 -6.67 -6.36 8.57
CA MET A 9 -5.53 -6.98 7.88
C MET A 9 -4.54 -7.51 8.90
N GLN A 10 -4.04 -8.72 8.65
CA GLN A 10 -2.91 -9.26 9.38
C GLN A 10 -1.63 -8.87 8.64
N ILE A 11 -0.70 -8.25 9.35
CA ILE A 11 0.59 -7.79 8.84
C ILE A 11 1.66 -8.40 9.75
N PRO A 12 2.79 -8.90 9.22
CA PRO A 12 3.93 -9.30 10.03
C PRO A 12 4.36 -8.17 10.97
N VAL A 13 4.72 -8.52 12.21
CA VAL A 13 5.06 -7.53 13.24
C VAL A 13 6.20 -6.60 12.82
N GLU A 14 7.22 -7.16 12.16
CA GLU A 14 8.39 -6.41 11.64
C GLU A 14 7.97 -5.30 10.66
N GLU A 15 6.97 -5.57 9.82
CA GLU A 15 6.47 -4.57 8.86
C GLU A 15 5.60 -3.50 9.55
N VAL A 16 4.94 -3.85 10.67
CA VAL A 16 4.22 -2.87 11.49
C VAL A 16 5.23 -1.95 12.18
N GLU A 17 6.33 -2.49 12.70
CA GLU A 17 7.41 -1.71 13.31
C GLU A 17 8.05 -0.74 12.31
N ASN A 18 8.30 -1.19 11.07
CA ASN A 18 8.78 -0.32 9.99
C ASN A 18 7.81 0.85 9.72
N VAL A 19 6.50 0.58 9.70
CA VAL A 19 5.48 1.63 9.52
C VAL A 19 5.47 2.59 10.70
N ASP A 20 5.66 2.09 11.92
CA ASP A 20 5.70 2.89 13.14
C ASP A 20 6.90 3.82 13.19
N GLU A 21 8.06 3.35 12.75
CA GLU A 21 9.26 4.17 12.61
C GLU A 21 9.00 5.36 11.67
N LEU A 22 8.42 5.11 10.50
CA LEU A 22 8.08 6.17 9.54
C LEU A 22 7.09 7.21 10.10
N VAL A 23 6.18 6.79 10.97
CA VAL A 23 5.26 7.73 11.64
C VAL A 23 6.01 8.51 12.74
N SER A 24 6.86 7.84 13.50
CA SER A 24 7.67 8.46 14.56
C SER A 24 8.65 9.50 14.01
N GLU A 25 9.23 9.26 12.84
CA GLU A 25 10.10 10.20 12.13
C GLU A 25 9.33 11.37 11.49
N GLY A 26 7.99 11.34 11.52
CA GLY A 26 7.14 12.38 10.94
C GLY A 26 7.00 12.30 9.42
N VAL A 27 7.46 11.22 8.79
CA VAL A 27 7.27 10.97 7.35
C VAL A 27 5.78 10.83 7.03
N TYR A 28 5.04 10.20 7.94
CA TYR A 28 3.57 10.11 7.88
C TYR A 28 2.96 10.60 9.19
N GLY A 29 1.79 11.27 9.09
CA GLY A 29 1.06 11.73 10.27
C GLY A 29 0.36 10.61 11.06
N CYS A 30 0.08 9.48 10.42
CA CYS A 30 -0.49 8.31 11.08
C CYS A 30 -0.24 7.00 10.30
N ARG A 31 -0.38 5.86 10.99
CA ARG A 31 -0.24 4.51 10.39
C ARG A 31 -1.15 4.29 9.20
N SER A 32 -2.40 4.71 9.29
CA SER A 32 -3.39 4.47 8.24
C SER A 32 -3.03 5.18 6.93
N ASP A 33 -2.42 6.36 6.99
CA ASP A 33 -1.99 7.07 5.80
C ASP A 33 -0.77 6.41 5.17
N ALA A 34 0.19 5.97 5.99
CA ALA A 34 1.35 5.20 5.55
C ALA A 34 0.92 3.92 4.83
N ILE A 35 0.07 3.11 5.46
CA ILE A 35 -0.44 1.84 4.90
C ILE A 35 -1.19 2.08 3.59
N ARG A 36 -2.05 3.11 3.52
CA ARG A 36 -2.77 3.45 2.29
C ARG A 36 -1.82 3.85 1.17
N ASP A 37 -0.76 4.60 1.46
CA ASP A 37 0.22 5.00 0.46
C ASP A 37 1.03 3.80 -0.04
N ILE A 38 1.49 2.92 0.86
CA ILE A 38 2.20 1.68 0.53
C ILE A 38 1.36 0.80 -0.41
N ILE A 39 0.09 0.56 -0.06
CA ILE A 39 -0.83 -0.23 -0.89
C ILE A 39 -1.03 0.45 -2.26
N ARG A 40 -1.19 1.77 -2.29
CA ARG A 40 -1.35 2.52 -3.54
C ARG A 40 -0.13 2.37 -4.45
N ARG A 41 1.09 2.51 -3.91
CA ARG A 41 2.34 2.34 -4.65
C ARG A 41 2.48 0.91 -5.18
N GLY A 42 2.23 -0.09 -4.33
CA GLY A 42 2.23 -1.50 -4.72
C GLY A 42 1.22 -1.79 -5.85
N ALA A 43 0.00 -1.27 -5.74
CA ALA A 43 -1.03 -1.43 -6.76
C ALA A 43 -0.66 -0.77 -8.10
N VAL A 44 0.03 0.38 -8.09
CA VAL A 44 0.56 1.02 -9.31
C VAL A 44 1.62 0.13 -9.98
N GLN A 45 2.56 -0.41 -9.19
CA GLN A 45 3.59 -1.32 -9.72
C GLN A 45 2.98 -2.60 -10.31
N LEU A 46 1.99 -3.18 -9.63
CA LEU A 46 1.26 -4.35 -10.15
C LEU A 46 0.55 -4.02 -11.46
N ARG A 47 -0.19 -2.90 -11.53
CA ARG A 47 -0.88 -2.48 -12.77
C ARG A 47 0.07 -2.31 -13.94
N SER A 48 1.24 -1.72 -13.71
CA SER A 48 2.29 -1.58 -14.73
C SER A 48 2.70 -2.95 -15.29
N ARG A 49 2.95 -3.94 -14.41
CA ARG A 49 3.29 -5.32 -14.81
C ARG A 49 2.15 -6.00 -15.57
N TYR A 50 0.92 -5.87 -15.10
CA TYR A 50 -0.25 -6.49 -15.75
C TYR A 50 -0.55 -5.91 -17.13
N TRP A 51 -0.31 -4.61 -17.35
CA TRP A 51 -0.43 -4.00 -18.68
C TRP A 51 0.55 -4.63 -19.68
N SER A 52 1.83 -4.80 -19.28
CA SER A 52 2.86 -5.46 -20.10
C SER A 52 2.55 -6.93 -20.39
N VAL A 53 1.82 -7.61 -19.51
CA VAL A 53 1.38 -9.00 -19.74
C VAL A 53 0.17 -9.06 -20.67
N LYS A 54 -0.79 -8.13 -20.56
CA LYS A 54 -1.96 -8.09 -21.45
C LYS A 54 -1.60 -7.70 -22.89
N THR A 55 -0.64 -6.80 -23.10
CA THR A 55 -0.21 -6.41 -24.45
C THR A 55 0.58 -7.49 -25.18
N LYS A 56 1.28 -8.39 -24.47
CA LYS A 56 1.98 -9.54 -25.07
C LYS A 56 1.05 -10.68 -25.52
N ARG A 57 -0.22 -10.68 -25.12
CA ARG A 57 -1.21 -11.70 -25.50
C ARG A 57 -2.10 -11.28 -26.68
N ARG A 58 -1.76 -10.17 -27.36
CA ARG A 58 -2.44 -9.68 -28.55
C ARG A 58 -1.57 -9.83 -29.77
#